data_AF-A0A8B7E7L7-F1
#
_entry.id   AF-A0A8B7E7L7-F1
#
_cell.length_a   1.000
_cell.length_b   1.000
_cell.length_c   1.000
_cell.angle_alpha   90.00
_cell.angle_beta   90.00
_cell.angle_gamma   90.00
#
_symmetry.space_group_name_H-M   'P 1'
#
loop_
_entity.id
_entity.type
_entity.pdbx_description
1 polymer ?
#
loop_
_entity_poly.entity_id
_entity_poly.type
_entity_poly.pdbx_seq_one_letter_code
_entity_poly.pdbx_strand_id
1 'polypeptide(L)'
;MGVCEKHWPPGCKMYKPPRSKFEVPVDPPSIFHGCTSSMVRQTVSTQPRSTNINKISLTSRNAIPDELDDFNQIDLIRFYDVEIMLSELKERQKTCVAKTTKLSRKSVYPSLIDRQNVANMVAVFNEKTVAALRLANFENTACFLAPIVSLWNMLNVKRKGCDVLLNDINRSPFQTLNDLRFKEILAFADATSKMSEGKGLKRHNTFTPETKHALVNTLQGLVELIKKTAFRRSPICSSR
;
A
#
# COMPACT_ATOMS: atom_id res chain seq x y z
N MET A 1 0.86 -14.10 -22.67
CA MET A 1 -0.39 -14.82 -22.31
C MET A 1 -0.79 -15.66 -23.51
N GLY A 2 -0.88 -16.98 -23.38
CA GLY A 2 -1.23 -17.89 -24.48
C GLY A 2 -2.70 -18.30 -24.38
N VAL A 3 -3.41 -18.34 -25.52
CA VAL A 3 -4.77 -18.88 -25.61
C VAL A 3 -4.72 -20.38 -25.32
N CYS A 4 -5.54 -20.86 -24.39
CA CYS A 4 -5.55 -22.27 -24.04
C CYS A 4 -6.35 -23.09 -25.07
N GLU A 5 -6.07 -24.39 -25.11
CA GLU A 5 -6.56 -25.33 -26.13
C GLU A 5 -8.09 -25.37 -26.23
N LYS A 6 -8.81 -25.14 -25.13
CA LYS A 6 -10.28 -25.06 -25.10
C LYS A 6 -10.87 -23.87 -25.88
N HIS A 7 -10.05 -22.84 -26.14
CA HIS A 7 -10.47 -21.63 -26.84
C HIS A 7 -9.76 -21.49 -28.19
N TRP A 8 -9.10 -22.55 -28.68
CA TRP A 8 -8.47 -22.56 -30.01
C TRP A 8 -9.50 -22.90 -31.10
N PRO A 9 -9.53 -22.18 -32.24
CA PRO A 9 -10.52 -22.42 -33.28
C PRO A 9 -10.46 -23.85 -33.86
N PRO A 10 -11.61 -24.51 -34.09
CA PRO A 10 -11.65 -25.82 -34.74
C PRO A 10 -11.10 -25.74 -36.17
N GLY A 11 -10.22 -26.67 -36.55
CA GLY A 11 -9.63 -26.73 -37.90
C GLY A 11 -8.25 -26.07 -38.05
N CYS A 12 -7.79 -25.30 -37.06
CA CYS A 12 -6.48 -24.65 -37.09
C CYS A 12 -5.43 -25.45 -36.30
N LYS A 13 -4.30 -25.80 -36.92
CA LYS A 13 -3.17 -26.45 -36.21
C LYS A 13 -2.54 -25.49 -35.20
N MET A 14 -2.60 -25.85 -33.92
CA MET A 14 -1.92 -25.11 -32.84
C MET A 14 -0.45 -25.52 -32.76
N TYR A 15 0.46 -24.63 -33.16
CA TYR A 15 1.91 -24.84 -32.98
C TYR A 15 2.32 -24.43 -31.55
N LYS A 16 2.53 -25.42 -30.67
CA LYS A 16 3.19 -25.20 -29.37
C LYS A 16 4.70 -25.29 -29.60
N PRO A 17 5.49 -24.20 -29.46
CA PRO A 17 6.94 -24.33 -29.53
C PRO A 17 7.44 -25.28 -28.42
N PRO A 18 8.50 -26.07 -28.66
CA PRO A 18 9.11 -26.90 -27.62
C PRO A 18 9.43 -26.04 -26.41
N ARG A 19 9.04 -26.50 -25.20
CA ARG A 19 9.21 -25.76 -23.93
C ARG A 19 10.64 -25.30 -23.62
N SER A 20 11.65 -25.78 -24.36
CA SER A 20 13.07 -25.47 -24.15
C SER A 20 13.61 -24.26 -24.93
N LYS A 21 12.82 -23.59 -25.78
CA LYS A 21 13.29 -22.44 -26.60
C LYS A 21 12.69 -21.09 -26.23
N PHE A 22 12.19 -20.93 -24.99
CA PHE A 22 12.12 -19.59 -24.42
C PHE A 22 13.51 -19.29 -23.86
N GLU A 23 14.40 -18.75 -24.68
CA GLU A 23 15.55 -18.03 -24.12
C GLU A 23 14.96 -16.94 -23.24
N VAL A 24 15.13 -17.10 -21.93
CA VAL A 24 14.83 -16.05 -20.97
C VAL A 24 15.80 -14.93 -21.33
N PRO A 25 15.30 -13.73 -21.70
CA PRO A 25 16.18 -12.60 -21.97
C PRO A 25 17.07 -12.40 -20.74
N VAL A 26 18.39 -12.50 -20.93
CA VAL A 26 19.39 -12.33 -19.87
C VAL A 26 19.22 -10.97 -19.19
N ASP A 27 18.82 -9.98 -19.98
CA ASP A 27 18.51 -8.64 -19.52
C ASP A 27 17.00 -8.38 -19.61
N PRO A 28 16.37 -7.77 -18.58
CA PRO A 28 14.99 -7.33 -18.67
C PRO A 28 14.85 -6.31 -19.80
N PRO A 29 13.79 -6.36 -20.63
CA PRO A 29 13.59 -5.40 -21.71
C PRO A 29 13.53 -3.97 -21.13
N SER A 30 14.51 -3.13 -21.48
CA SER A 30 14.50 -1.72 -21.12
C SER A 30 13.50 -0.98 -22.00
N ILE A 31 12.53 -0.31 -21.38
CA ILE A 31 11.60 0.60 -22.06
C ILE A 31 12.23 1.98 -22.35
N PHE A 32 13.45 2.23 -21.87
CA PHE A 32 14.18 3.49 -22.08
C PHE A 32 15.28 3.30 -23.14
N HIS A 33 15.15 4.04 -24.25
CA HIS A 33 16.16 4.07 -25.30
C HIS A 33 17.45 4.71 -24.79
N GLY A 34 18.60 4.05 -24.99
CA GLY A 34 19.91 4.58 -24.63
C GLY A 34 20.34 4.38 -23.16
N CYS A 35 19.54 3.69 -22.34
CA CYS A 35 20.02 3.24 -21.03
C CYS A 35 20.99 2.07 -21.21
N THR A 36 22.20 2.19 -20.65
CA THR A 36 23.13 1.06 -20.54
C THR A 36 22.48 -0.05 -19.72
N SER A 37 22.62 -1.31 -20.17
CA SER A 37 22.10 -2.47 -19.45
C SER A 37 22.57 -2.40 -17.98
N SER A 38 21.66 -2.60 -17.04
CA SER A 38 21.82 -2.25 -15.63
C SER A 38 23.22 -2.61 -15.10
N MET A 39 23.93 -1.67 -14.46
CA MET A 39 25.27 -1.88 -13.90
C MET A 39 25.35 -2.91 -12.75
N VAL A 40 24.25 -3.62 -12.47
CA VAL A 40 24.20 -4.74 -11.55
C VAL A 40 24.25 -6.03 -12.38
N ARG A 41 25.43 -6.36 -12.90
CA ARG A 41 25.68 -7.73 -13.37
C ARG A 41 25.53 -8.64 -12.14
N GLN A 42 24.67 -9.67 -12.22
CA GLN A 42 24.75 -10.77 -11.26
C GLN A 42 26.14 -11.39 -11.37
N THR A 43 27.02 -11.09 -10.42
CA THR A 43 28.42 -11.54 -10.40
C THR A 43 28.57 -12.99 -9.99
N VAL A 44 27.47 -13.74 -9.88
CA VAL A 44 27.49 -15.13 -9.46
C VAL A 44 26.57 -15.92 -10.36
N SER A 45 27.14 -16.87 -11.10
CA SER A 45 26.40 -18.00 -11.67
C SER A 45 25.81 -18.81 -10.51
N THR A 46 24.71 -18.30 -9.96
CA THR A 46 23.92 -19.07 -9.01
C THR A 46 23.23 -20.11 -9.87
N GLN A 47 23.57 -21.38 -9.65
CA GLN A 47 22.70 -22.45 -10.11
C GLN A 47 21.26 -22.05 -9.77
N PRO A 48 20.30 -22.24 -10.69
CA PRO A 48 18.91 -21.96 -10.38
C PRO A 48 18.62 -22.66 -9.06
N ARG A 49 18.19 -21.89 -8.05
CA ARG A 49 17.75 -22.51 -6.78
C ARG A 49 16.83 -23.63 -7.19
N SER A 50 17.20 -24.86 -6.83
CA SER A 50 16.29 -25.98 -6.77
C SER A 50 15.22 -25.59 -5.76
N THR A 51 14.25 -24.82 -6.24
CA THR A 51 12.96 -24.77 -5.61
C THR A 51 12.39 -26.13 -5.96
N ASN A 52 12.33 -27.02 -4.96
CA ASN A 52 11.34 -28.08 -4.98
C ASN A 52 9.98 -27.37 -5.05
N ILE A 53 9.59 -26.94 -6.26
CA ILE A 53 8.23 -26.51 -6.55
C ILE A 53 7.44 -27.80 -6.61
N ASN A 54 7.26 -28.42 -5.44
CA ASN A 54 5.95 -28.92 -5.10
C ASN A 54 5.06 -27.70 -5.26
N LYS A 55 4.41 -27.58 -6.42
CA LYS A 55 3.30 -26.64 -6.58
C LYS A 55 2.36 -26.98 -5.45
N ILE A 56 2.41 -26.20 -4.37
CA ILE A 56 1.51 -26.32 -3.24
C ILE A 56 0.12 -26.27 -3.87
N SER A 57 -0.55 -27.42 -3.91
CA SER A 57 -1.88 -27.49 -4.50
C SER A 57 -2.80 -26.57 -3.68
N LEU A 58 -3.93 -26.17 -4.24
CA LEU A 58 -4.96 -25.45 -3.45
C LEU A 58 -5.29 -26.21 -2.15
N THR A 59 -5.25 -27.54 -2.18
CA THR A 59 -5.40 -28.41 -1.01
C THR A 59 -4.27 -28.25 0.01
N SER A 60 -3.01 -28.12 -0.41
CA SER A 60 -1.88 -27.89 0.51
C SER A 60 -1.87 -26.48 1.11
N ARG A 61 -2.43 -25.47 0.41
CA ARG A 61 -2.66 -24.13 0.99
C ARG A 61 -3.69 -24.15 2.12
N ASN A 62 -4.71 -25.02 2.00
CA ASN A 62 -5.75 -25.20 3.02
C ASN A 62 -5.32 -26.15 4.15
N ALA A 63 -4.16 -26.82 4.02
CA ALA A 63 -3.63 -27.76 5.02
C ALA A 63 -2.66 -27.11 6.01
N ILE A 64 -2.19 -25.88 5.74
CA ILE A 64 -1.51 -25.05 6.72
C ILE A 64 -2.65 -24.46 7.57
N PRO A 65 -2.69 -24.72 8.90
CA PRO A 65 -3.66 -24.07 9.77
C PRO A 65 -3.57 -22.57 9.53
N ASP A 66 -4.68 -21.97 9.12
CA ASP A 66 -4.72 -20.53 8.91
C ASP A 66 -4.64 -19.86 10.28
N GLU A 67 -3.43 -19.49 10.71
CA GLU A 67 -3.19 -18.76 11.95
C GLU A 67 -3.98 -17.43 11.98
N LEU A 68 -4.60 -17.00 10.87
CA LEU A 68 -5.58 -15.92 10.87
C LEU A 68 -6.82 -16.22 11.70
N ASP A 69 -7.30 -17.46 11.80
CA ASP A 69 -8.57 -17.73 12.47
C ASP A 69 -8.44 -17.60 14.00
N ASP A 70 -7.37 -18.15 14.58
CA ASP A 70 -7.03 -17.94 15.99
C ASP A 70 -6.66 -16.47 16.26
N PHE A 71 -6.01 -15.79 15.31
CA PHE A 71 -5.73 -14.36 15.38
C PHE A 71 -7.01 -13.50 15.35
N ASN A 72 -7.95 -13.80 14.46
CA ASN A 72 -9.24 -13.09 14.36
C ASN A 72 -10.03 -13.25 15.67
N GLN A 73 -9.85 -14.33 16.42
CA GLN A 73 -10.51 -14.54 17.72
C GLN A 73 -9.93 -13.67 18.84
N ILE A 74 -8.62 -13.42 18.84
CA ILE A 74 -7.94 -12.58 19.85
C ILE A 74 -8.11 -11.09 19.54
N ASP A 75 -8.05 -10.71 18.26
CA ASP A 75 -8.20 -9.32 17.75
C ASP A 75 -9.67 -8.94 17.51
N LEU A 76 -10.61 -9.69 18.10
CA LEU A 76 -12.01 -9.32 18.19
C LEU A 76 -12.12 -8.07 19.07
N ILE A 77 -11.96 -6.89 18.46
CA ILE A 77 -12.72 -5.73 18.92
C ILE A 77 -14.16 -6.22 18.97
N ARG A 78 -14.73 -6.31 20.18
CA ARG A 78 -16.06 -6.89 20.38
C ARG A 78 -16.97 -6.23 19.36
N PHE A 79 -17.54 -7.04 18.48
CA PHE A 79 -18.37 -6.61 17.36
C PHE A 79 -19.35 -5.48 17.74
N TYR A 80 -19.84 -5.59 18.97
CA TYR A 80 -20.69 -4.63 19.65
C TYR A 80 -20.11 -3.19 19.75
N ASP A 81 -18.85 -3.01 20.14
CA ASP A 81 -18.27 -1.69 20.44
C ASP A 81 -18.15 -0.83 19.16
N VAL A 82 -17.79 -1.45 18.04
CA VAL A 82 -17.73 -0.78 16.74
C VAL A 82 -19.11 -0.58 16.15
N GLU A 83 -20.05 -1.51 16.33
CA GLU A 83 -21.44 -1.29 15.91
C GLU A 83 -22.08 -0.14 16.68
N ILE A 84 -21.80 0.01 17.97
CA ILE A 84 -22.18 1.20 18.76
C ILE A 84 -21.55 2.43 18.13
N MET A 85 -20.22 2.46 17.92
CA MET A 85 -19.55 3.62 17.31
C MET A 85 -20.17 3.99 15.95
N LEU A 86 -20.42 3.01 15.08
CA LEU A 86 -21.06 3.24 13.78
C LEU A 86 -22.50 3.73 13.91
N SER A 87 -23.23 3.26 14.91
CA SER A 87 -24.60 3.68 15.19
C SER A 87 -24.63 5.09 15.76
N GLU A 88 -23.78 5.43 16.72
CA GLU A 88 -23.62 6.79 17.26
C GLU A 88 -23.23 7.79 16.17
N LEU A 89 -22.31 7.42 15.28
CA LEU A 89 -21.94 8.24 14.12
C LEU A 89 -23.15 8.47 13.20
N LYS A 90 -23.96 7.45 12.95
CA LYS A 90 -25.19 7.57 12.13
C LYS A 90 -26.27 8.41 12.82
N GLU A 91 -26.50 8.24 14.12
CA GLU A 91 -27.48 9.01 14.89
C GLU A 91 -27.11 10.49 14.90
N ARG A 92 -25.84 10.82 15.19
CA ARG A 92 -25.34 12.21 15.13
C ARG A 92 -25.34 12.78 13.71
N GLN A 93 -25.34 11.93 12.68
CA GLN A 93 -25.52 12.35 11.28
C GLN A 93 -26.97 12.65 10.90
N LYS A 94 -27.98 12.12 11.61
CA LYS A 94 -29.40 12.35 11.23
C LYS A 94 -29.79 13.82 11.26
N THR A 95 -29.14 14.61 12.11
CA THR A 95 -29.34 16.06 12.22
C THR A 95 -28.52 16.85 11.19
N CYS A 96 -27.67 16.19 10.41
CA CYS A 96 -26.78 16.80 9.44
C CYS A 96 -27.28 16.56 8.01
N VAL A 97 -27.33 17.60 7.19
CA VAL A 97 -27.83 17.53 5.80
C VAL A 97 -26.94 16.67 4.89
N ALA A 98 -25.68 16.46 5.26
CA ALA A 98 -24.71 15.68 4.48
C ALA A 98 -24.10 14.53 5.29
N LYS A 99 -23.84 13.40 4.62
CA LYS A 99 -23.08 12.29 5.20
C LYS A 99 -21.69 12.76 5.61
N THR A 100 -21.40 12.68 6.92
CA THR A 100 -20.13 13.14 7.49
C THR A 100 -19.03 12.09 7.41
N THR A 101 -19.31 10.83 7.03
CA THR A 101 -18.29 9.78 6.88
C THR A 101 -18.51 8.90 5.64
N LYS A 102 -17.41 8.27 5.18
CA LYS A 102 -17.45 7.20 4.17
C LYS A 102 -17.45 5.80 4.79
N LEU A 103 -17.43 5.72 6.12
CA LEU A 103 -17.38 4.45 6.85
C LEU A 103 -18.62 3.61 6.53
N SER A 104 -18.39 2.34 6.26
CA SER A 104 -19.42 1.33 6.11
C SER A 104 -19.06 0.12 6.96
N ARG A 105 -20.04 -0.78 7.18
CA ARG A 105 -19.77 -2.05 7.85
C ARG A 105 -18.66 -2.84 7.15
N LYS A 106 -18.58 -2.81 5.82
CA LYS A 106 -17.51 -3.46 5.04
C LYS A 106 -16.13 -2.81 5.21
N SER A 107 -16.11 -1.53 5.58
CA SER A 107 -14.85 -0.81 5.82
C SER A 107 -14.23 -1.19 7.15
N VAL A 108 -15.05 -1.45 8.18
CA VAL A 108 -14.57 -1.78 9.53
C VAL A 108 -14.56 -3.28 9.81
N TYR A 109 -15.48 -4.03 9.19
CA TYR A 109 -15.58 -5.48 9.21
C TYR A 109 -15.51 -6.05 7.78
N PRO A 110 -14.34 -5.99 7.13
CA PRO A 110 -14.18 -6.53 5.79
C PRO A 110 -14.22 -8.07 5.82
N SER A 111 -15.02 -8.65 4.93
CA SER A 111 -14.90 -10.09 4.59
C SER A 111 -13.54 -10.39 3.95
N LEU A 112 -13.18 -11.66 3.80
CA LEU A 112 -11.92 -12.08 3.14
C LEU A 112 -11.72 -11.43 1.76
N ILE A 113 -12.81 -11.25 0.99
CA ILE A 113 -12.78 -10.60 -0.32
C ILE A 113 -12.63 -9.08 -0.17
N ASP A 114 -13.35 -8.47 0.79
CA ASP A 114 -13.31 -7.03 1.02
C ASP A 114 -11.94 -6.54 1.53
N ARG A 115 -11.14 -7.40 2.17
CA ARG A 115 -9.79 -7.07 2.68
C ARG A 115 -8.82 -6.67 1.57
N GLN A 116 -9.05 -7.11 0.34
CA GLN A 116 -8.24 -6.73 -0.82
C GLN A 116 -8.70 -5.41 -1.44
N ASN A 117 -9.87 -4.90 -1.05
CA ASN A 117 -10.43 -3.69 -1.62
C ASN A 117 -9.87 -2.44 -0.93
N VAL A 118 -8.90 -1.80 -1.59
CA VAL A 118 -8.26 -0.56 -1.13
C VAL A 118 -9.28 0.56 -0.88
N ALA A 119 -10.40 0.60 -1.60
CA ALA A 119 -11.42 1.63 -1.39
C ALA A 119 -12.04 1.56 0.02
N ASN A 120 -12.19 0.35 0.58
CA ASN A 120 -12.69 0.16 1.94
C ASN A 120 -11.69 0.71 2.97
N MET A 121 -10.38 0.46 2.77
CA MET A 121 -9.33 1.02 3.62
C MET A 121 -9.24 2.54 3.53
N VAL A 122 -9.35 3.10 2.32
CA VAL A 122 -9.38 4.56 2.09
C VAL A 122 -10.60 5.23 2.74
N ALA A 123 -11.70 4.50 2.94
CA ALA A 123 -12.85 5.01 3.67
C ALA A 123 -12.57 5.14 5.18
N VAL A 124 -11.73 4.27 5.75
CA VAL A 124 -11.27 4.35 7.14
C VAL A 124 -10.29 5.52 7.30
N PHE A 125 -9.24 5.55 6.49
CA PHE A 125 -8.24 6.62 6.48
C PHE A 125 -8.71 7.80 5.63
N ASN A 126 -9.75 8.50 6.11
CA ASN A 126 -10.33 9.66 5.44
C ASN A 126 -10.48 10.86 6.39
N GLU A 127 -10.24 12.08 5.89
CA GLU A 127 -10.44 13.33 6.64
C GLU A 127 -11.85 13.45 7.21
N LYS A 128 -12.87 13.08 6.43
CA LYS A 128 -14.26 13.10 6.86
C LYS A 128 -14.49 12.14 8.02
N THR A 129 -13.85 10.97 7.97
CA THR A 129 -13.89 9.97 9.05
C THR A 129 -13.23 10.51 10.32
N VAL A 130 -12.05 11.12 10.22
CA VAL A 130 -11.38 11.78 11.35
C VAL A 130 -12.27 12.87 11.97
N ALA A 131 -12.82 13.76 11.15
CA ALA A 131 -13.68 14.84 11.62
C ALA A 131 -14.93 14.32 12.34
N ALA A 132 -15.58 13.29 11.80
CA ALA A 132 -16.75 12.70 12.44
C ALA A 132 -16.42 11.97 13.74
N LEU A 133 -15.26 11.30 13.83
CA LEU A 133 -14.80 10.69 15.08
C LEU A 133 -14.62 11.74 16.18
N ARG A 134 -14.05 12.91 15.86
CA ARG A 134 -13.95 14.02 16.81
C ARG A 134 -15.32 14.52 17.26
N LEU A 135 -16.25 14.73 16.33
CA LEU A 135 -17.64 15.12 16.64
C LEU A 135 -18.37 14.07 17.49
N ALA A 136 -17.97 12.81 17.38
CA ALA A 136 -18.49 11.69 18.15
C ALA A 136 -17.73 11.45 19.48
N ASN A 137 -16.75 12.28 19.83
CA ASN A 137 -15.90 12.18 21.02
C ASN A 137 -14.94 10.97 21.06
N PHE A 138 -14.58 10.42 19.89
CA PHE A 138 -13.55 9.37 19.76
C PHE A 138 -12.17 9.98 19.46
N GLU A 139 -11.69 10.87 20.35
CA GLU A 139 -10.49 11.69 20.08
C GLU A 139 -9.21 10.85 19.92
N ASN A 140 -9.02 9.80 20.74
CA ASN A 140 -7.84 8.94 20.65
C ASN A 140 -7.73 8.27 19.27
N THR A 141 -8.84 7.77 18.75
CA THR A 141 -8.90 7.16 17.41
C THR A 141 -8.69 8.21 16.32
N ALA A 142 -9.29 9.39 16.45
CA ALA A 142 -9.09 10.48 15.51
C ALA A 142 -7.62 10.94 15.46
N CYS A 143 -6.97 11.08 16.63
CA CYS A 143 -5.55 11.40 16.77
C CYS A 143 -4.63 10.34 16.17
N PHE A 144 -5.00 9.06 16.27
CA PHE A 144 -4.26 7.98 15.64
C PHE A 144 -4.38 8.01 14.10
N LEU A 145 -5.58 8.24 13.57
CA LEU A 145 -5.82 8.22 12.13
C LEU A 145 -5.28 9.46 11.41
N ALA A 146 -5.32 10.64 12.05
CA ALA A 146 -4.98 11.91 11.42
C ALA A 146 -3.56 11.95 10.81
N PRO A 147 -2.48 11.50 11.49
CA PRO A 147 -1.14 11.44 10.91
C PRO A 147 -1.05 10.52 9.69
N ILE A 148 -1.78 9.40 9.71
CA ILE A 148 -1.80 8.44 8.59
C ILE A 148 -2.50 9.04 7.37
N VAL A 149 -3.61 9.76 7.59
CA VAL A 149 -4.32 10.50 6.54
C VAL A 149 -3.45 11.60 5.95
N SER A 150 -2.75 12.37 6.78
CA SER A 150 -1.80 13.40 6.35
C SER A 150 -0.71 12.78 5.46
N LEU A 151 -0.08 11.70 5.93
CA LEU A 151 0.94 10.97 5.20
C LEU A 151 0.43 10.48 3.84
N TRP A 152 -0.76 9.88 3.81
CA TRP A 152 -1.36 9.40 2.56
C TRP A 152 -1.60 10.55 1.57
N ASN A 153 -2.11 11.69 2.03
CA ASN A 153 -2.32 12.87 1.18
C ASN A 153 -1.00 13.40 0.59
N MET A 154 0.08 13.42 1.39
CA MET A 154 1.42 13.82 0.95
C MET A 154 2.00 12.90 -0.12
N LEU A 155 1.81 11.59 0.02
CA LEU A 155 2.41 10.60 -0.87
C LEU A 155 1.57 10.33 -2.12
N ASN A 156 0.25 10.55 -2.06
CA ASN A 156 -0.68 10.20 -3.13
C ASN A 156 -1.24 11.42 -3.88
N VAL A 157 -0.36 12.36 -4.24
CA VAL A 157 -0.71 13.55 -5.03
C VAL A 157 -0.96 13.16 -6.49
N LYS A 158 -2.23 13.11 -6.90
CA LYS A 158 -2.64 12.67 -8.25
C LYS A 158 -2.50 13.74 -9.35
N ARG A 159 -2.67 15.02 -8.99
CA ARG A 159 -2.68 16.14 -9.94
C ARG A 159 -2.24 17.43 -9.24
N LYS A 160 -1.65 18.35 -10.01
CA LYS A 160 -1.32 19.70 -9.55
C LYS A 160 -2.59 20.49 -9.23
N GLY A 161 -2.52 21.40 -8.25
CA GLY A 161 -3.62 22.30 -7.88
C GLY A 161 -4.70 21.67 -6.99
N CYS A 162 -4.55 20.39 -6.60
CA CYS A 162 -5.43 19.78 -5.60
C CYS A 162 -5.33 20.46 -4.24
N ASP A 163 -4.14 20.92 -3.89
CA ASP A 163 -3.83 21.70 -2.69
C ASP A 163 -4.63 23.00 -2.62
N VAL A 164 -4.72 23.73 -3.74
CA VAL A 164 -5.50 24.97 -3.81
C VAL A 164 -7.01 24.67 -3.77
N LEU A 165 -7.47 23.71 -4.58
CA LEU A 165 -8.89 23.37 -4.68
C LEU A 165 -9.49 22.84 -3.38
N LEU A 166 -8.71 22.08 -2.62
CA LEU A 166 -9.13 21.47 -1.36
C LEU A 166 -8.61 22.21 -0.13
N ASN A 167 -7.88 23.31 -0.34
CA ASN A 167 -7.21 24.08 0.72
C ASN A 167 -6.37 23.19 1.66
N ASP A 168 -5.57 22.29 1.08
CA ASP A 168 -4.76 21.30 1.81
C ASP A 168 -3.33 21.25 1.24
N ILE A 169 -2.39 21.88 1.95
CA ILE A 169 -0.98 21.94 1.56
C ILE A 169 -0.35 20.55 1.42
N ASN A 170 -0.84 19.54 2.15
CA ASN A 170 -0.31 18.19 2.08
C ASN A 170 -0.56 17.55 0.73
N ARG A 171 -1.52 18.05 -0.06
CA ARG A 171 -1.79 17.58 -1.41
C ARG A 171 -0.99 18.31 -2.49
N SER A 172 -0.06 19.19 -2.11
CA SER A 172 0.79 19.91 -3.06
C SER A 172 1.95 19.01 -3.51
N PRO A 173 2.42 19.09 -4.77
CA PRO A 173 3.67 18.45 -5.16
C PRO A 173 4.86 19.00 -4.34
N PHE A 174 5.87 18.17 -4.07
CA PHE A 174 7.13 18.64 -3.48
C PHE A 174 7.89 19.48 -4.50
N GLN A 175 8.20 20.74 -4.14
CA GLN A 175 8.87 21.70 -5.02
C GLN A 175 10.24 22.15 -4.51
N THR A 176 10.48 22.05 -3.21
CA THR A 176 11.69 22.56 -2.57
C THR A 176 12.35 21.49 -1.70
N LEU A 177 13.66 21.60 -1.47
CA LEU A 177 14.41 20.67 -0.62
C LEU A 177 14.15 20.88 0.88
N ASN A 178 13.67 22.07 1.24
CA ASN A 178 13.41 22.49 2.62
C ASN A 178 11.93 22.35 3.01
N ASP A 179 11.16 21.56 2.24
CA ASP A 179 9.74 21.32 2.53
C ASP A 179 9.58 20.67 3.91
N LEU A 180 8.81 21.33 4.79
CA LEU A 180 8.59 20.90 6.17
C LEU A 180 7.93 19.53 6.25
N ARG A 181 7.15 19.16 5.22
CA ARG A 181 6.50 17.85 5.11
C ARG A 181 7.47 16.68 5.08
N PHE A 182 8.73 16.90 4.64
CA PHE A 182 9.75 15.86 4.76
C PHE A 182 10.03 15.50 6.22
N LYS A 183 9.96 16.47 7.14
CA LYS A 183 10.14 16.21 8.58
C LYS A 183 9.00 15.34 9.11
N GLU A 184 7.77 15.59 8.68
CA GLU A 184 6.61 14.77 9.07
C GLU A 184 6.73 13.33 8.57
N ILE A 185 7.11 13.14 7.30
CA ILE A 185 7.33 11.80 6.72
C ILE A 185 8.41 11.04 7.49
N LEU A 186 9.54 11.69 7.77
CA LEU A 186 10.66 11.08 8.49
C LEU A 186 10.33 10.82 9.96
N ALA A 187 9.57 11.70 10.62
CA ALA A 187 9.09 11.48 11.98
C ALA A 187 8.15 10.26 12.04
N PHE A 188 7.28 10.09 11.06
CA PHE A 188 6.43 8.90 10.96
C PHE A 188 7.26 7.62 10.76
N ALA A 189 8.29 7.67 9.91
CA ALA A 189 9.21 6.55 9.68
C ALA A 189 9.99 6.19 10.96
N ASP A 190 10.50 7.19 11.68
CA ASP A 190 11.19 7.02 12.96
C ASP A 190 10.26 6.41 14.03
N ALA A 191 9.05 6.93 14.17
CA ALA A 191 8.04 6.36 15.07
C ALA A 191 7.73 4.90 14.72
N THR A 192 7.54 4.60 13.43
CA THR A 192 7.29 3.23 12.93
C THR A 192 8.49 2.31 13.22
N SER A 193 9.72 2.80 13.10
CA SER A 193 10.94 2.02 13.38
C SER A 193 11.04 1.58 14.85
N LYS A 194 10.48 2.37 15.77
CA LYS A 194 10.48 2.12 17.22
C LYS A 194 9.32 1.24 17.67
N MET A 195 8.31 1.03 16.83
CA MET A 195 7.21 0.13 17.13
C MET A 195 7.69 -1.32 17.25
N SER A 196 7.06 -2.08 18.13
CA SER A 196 7.27 -3.53 18.22
C SER A 196 6.83 -4.21 16.91
N GLU A 197 7.49 -5.33 16.61
CA GLU A 197 7.17 -6.18 15.47
C GLU A 197 6.95 -7.62 15.94
N GLY A 198 6.09 -8.35 15.23
CA GLY A 198 5.69 -9.69 15.63
C GLY A 198 5.27 -10.58 14.46
N LYS A 199 5.38 -11.89 14.65
CA LYS A 199 4.90 -12.92 13.71
C LYS A 199 3.93 -13.87 14.43
N GLY A 200 3.02 -14.47 13.68
CA GLY A 200 1.97 -15.36 14.22
C GLY A 200 1.18 -14.70 15.34
N LEU A 201 0.99 -15.41 16.45
CA LEU A 201 0.28 -14.92 17.64
C LEU A 201 0.88 -13.66 18.29
N LYS A 202 2.18 -13.39 18.10
CA LYS A 202 2.85 -12.18 18.61
C LYS A 202 2.59 -10.93 17.76
N ARG A 203 1.89 -11.07 16.62
CA ARG A 203 1.53 -9.97 15.72
C ARG A 203 0.47 -9.03 16.31
N HIS A 204 -0.27 -9.44 17.33
CA HIS A 204 -1.36 -8.62 17.88
C HIS A 204 -0.86 -7.21 18.24
N ASN A 205 -1.53 -6.18 17.73
CA ASN A 205 -1.13 -4.77 17.84
C ASN A 205 0.27 -4.38 17.29
N THR A 206 0.88 -5.21 16.44
CA THR A 206 2.21 -4.96 15.87
C THR A 206 2.24 -5.16 14.36
N PHE A 207 3.20 -4.52 13.70
CA PHE A 207 3.50 -4.81 12.31
C PHE A 207 4.20 -6.16 12.19
N THR A 208 4.03 -6.83 11.03
CA THR A 208 4.98 -7.87 10.68
C THR A 208 6.35 -7.23 10.44
N PRO A 209 7.46 -7.93 10.71
CA PRO A 209 8.80 -7.41 10.43
C PRO A 209 8.94 -6.95 8.98
N GLU A 210 8.37 -7.70 8.03
CA GLU A 210 8.42 -7.35 6.60
C GLU A 210 7.65 -6.06 6.30
N THR A 211 6.46 -5.88 6.88
CA THR A 211 5.64 -4.67 6.67
C THR A 211 6.32 -3.45 7.29
N LYS A 212 6.87 -3.59 8.51
CA LYS A 212 7.57 -2.51 9.21
C LYS A 212 8.79 -2.05 8.41
N HIS A 213 9.67 -2.99 8.02
CA HIS A 213 10.86 -2.67 7.24
C HIS A 213 10.50 -2.07 5.88
N ALA A 214 9.52 -2.63 5.17
CA ALA A 214 9.08 -2.10 3.88
C ALA A 214 8.55 -0.67 4.01
N LEU A 215 7.73 -0.38 5.04
CA LEU A 215 7.17 0.95 5.26
C LEU A 215 8.28 1.96 5.59
N VAL A 216 9.15 1.67 6.55
CA VAL A 216 10.26 2.56 6.94
C VAL A 216 11.15 2.87 5.74
N ASN A 217 11.60 1.84 5.01
CA ASN A 217 12.46 2.01 3.84
C ASN A 217 11.77 2.78 2.72
N THR A 218 10.46 2.57 2.51
CA THR A 218 9.69 3.31 1.51
C THR A 218 9.64 4.79 1.85
N LEU A 219 9.34 5.15 3.10
CA LEU A 219 9.24 6.54 3.51
C LEU A 219 10.59 7.27 3.44
N GLN A 220 11.66 6.65 3.93
CA GLN A 220 13.01 7.22 3.86
C GLN A 220 13.48 7.33 2.40
N GLY A 221 13.33 6.26 1.62
CA GLY A 221 13.73 6.20 0.23
C GLY A 221 12.98 7.21 -0.65
N LEU A 222 11.68 7.43 -0.40
CA LEU A 222 10.89 8.44 -1.10
C LEU A 222 11.43 9.86 -0.85
N VAL A 223 11.75 10.20 0.40
CA VAL A 223 12.31 11.52 0.73
C VAL A 223 13.66 11.72 0.03
N GLU A 224 14.55 10.72 0.07
CA GLU A 224 15.83 10.79 -0.64
C GLU A 224 15.66 10.92 -2.16
N LEU A 225 14.75 10.13 -2.74
CA LEU A 225 14.47 10.15 -4.17
C LEU A 225 13.94 11.50 -4.61
N ILE A 226 13.00 12.09 -3.88
CA ILE A 226 12.45 13.42 -4.18
C ILE A 226 13.57 14.45 -4.13
N LYS A 227 14.42 14.45 -3.09
CA LYS A 227 15.55 15.39 -2.99
C LYS A 227 16.55 15.24 -4.14
N LYS A 228 16.86 14.01 -4.55
CA LYS A 228 17.78 13.74 -5.68
C LYS A 228 17.19 14.11 -7.04
N THR A 229 15.89 13.89 -7.24
CA THR A 229 15.23 14.12 -8.53
C THR A 229 14.79 15.56 -8.75
N ALA A 230 14.41 16.28 -7.68
CA ALA A 230 14.09 17.71 -7.75
C ALA A 230 15.27 18.56 -8.24
N PHE A 231 16.52 18.12 -8.01
CA PHE A 231 17.72 18.89 -8.36
C PHE A 231 18.54 18.38 -9.56
N ARG A 232 18.12 17.28 -10.21
CA ARG A 232 18.67 16.91 -11.54
C ARG A 232 18.09 17.73 -12.70
N ARG A 233 17.16 18.65 -12.41
CA ARG A 233 16.53 19.56 -13.38
C ARG A 233 17.13 20.98 -13.39
N SER A 234 18.36 21.17 -12.91
CA SER A 234 19.17 22.32 -13.33
C SER A 234 19.91 21.95 -14.61
N PRO A 235 19.44 22.33 -15.81
CA PRO A 235 20.32 22.37 -16.95
C PRO A 235 21.33 23.50 -16.71
N ILE A 236 22.58 23.08 -16.68
CA ILE A 236 23.71 23.80 -17.27
C ILE A 236 23.21 24.57 -18.51
N CYS A 237 22.91 25.87 -18.36
CA CYS A 237 22.76 26.83 -19.45
C CYS A 237 22.61 28.26 -18.89
N SER A 238 23.71 28.82 -18.42
CA SER A 238 23.96 30.28 -18.46
C SER A 238 25.46 30.50 -18.60
N SER A 239 25.99 30.12 -19.76
CA SER A 239 27.34 30.45 -20.19
C SER A 239 27.31 30.61 -21.71
N ARG A 240 26.82 31.76 -22.15
CA ARG A 240 27.30 32.57 -23.29
C ARG A 240 26.36 33.75 -23.49
#